data_AF-C3N9V7-F1
#
_entry.id   AF-C3N9V7-F1
#
_cell.length_a   1.000
_cell.length_b   1.000
_cell.length_c   1.000
_cell.angle_alpha   90.00
_cell.angle_beta   90.00
_cell.angle_gamma   90.00
#
_symmetry.space_group_name_H-M   'P 1'
#
loop_
_entity.id
_entity.type
_entity.pdbx_description
1 polymer ?
#
loop_
_entity_poly.entity_id
_entity_poly.type
_entity_poly.pdbx_seq_one_letter_code
_entity_poly.pdbx_strand_id
1 'polypeptide(L)'
;MRVVIGKRMSKEELSTYFTITPLFSIVSPLISGFIAQESYTIDFVVTFIFIIIVILILFIIKSIVPLTEEKPITTTSHIPFKEYSKLMREDRSGLILPLLLAVNRFIFGTSFLYIPLYFTEIIKGSLLELGIMLSTETIAISLASSLSKFISDRLGNVTTLAMTRILAAITYPLIYFVKSPVIFILINWVGTLFIAMDNVPEVSVISKMKTANLSMSLIDSVSTLLSISSPIIALYIWVNISPATVFLLSLLVIIPSILMFKYKVD
;
A
#
# COMPACT_ATOMS: atom_id res chain seq x y z
N MET A 1 -0.64 10.38 -0.76
CA MET A 1 -1.93 10.32 -0.03
C MET A 1 -2.34 11.65 0.60
N ARG A 2 -1.49 12.36 1.36
CA ARG A 2 -1.88 13.65 1.99
C ARG A 2 -2.34 14.73 1.00
N VAL A 3 -1.67 14.86 -0.15
CA VAL A 3 -2.09 15.79 -1.22
C VAL A 3 -3.47 15.42 -1.79
N VAL A 4 -3.72 14.13 -1.97
CA VAL A 4 -5.00 13.58 -2.46
C VAL A 4 -6.14 13.82 -1.47
N ILE A 5 -5.89 13.58 -0.17
CA ILE A 5 -6.85 13.86 0.91
C ILE A 5 -7.09 15.37 1.05
N GLY A 6 -6.04 16.18 0.93
CA GLY A 6 -6.13 17.65 0.99
C GLY A 6 -6.94 18.25 -0.16
N LYS A 7 -6.85 17.67 -1.37
CA LYS A 7 -7.66 18.06 -2.53
C LYS A 7 -9.10 17.54 -2.50
N ARG A 8 -9.45 16.67 -1.53
CA ARG A 8 -10.79 16.04 -1.39
C ARG A 8 -11.33 15.49 -2.71
N MET A 9 -10.48 14.73 -3.41
CA MET A 9 -10.84 14.09 -4.69
C MET A 9 -12.07 13.20 -4.52
N SER A 10 -12.95 13.21 -5.52
CA SER A 10 -14.09 12.30 -5.62
C SER A 10 -13.62 10.85 -5.78
N LYS A 11 -14.50 9.89 -5.47
CA LYS A 11 -14.19 8.46 -5.66
C LYS A 11 -13.82 8.12 -7.11
N GLU A 12 -14.41 8.82 -8.08
CA GLU A 12 -14.07 8.64 -9.49
C GLU A 12 -12.62 9.04 -9.75
N GLU A 13 -12.25 10.25 -9.34
CA GLU A 13 -10.88 10.76 -9.50
C GLU A 13 -9.86 9.91 -8.75
N LEU A 14 -10.20 9.42 -7.55
CA LEU A 14 -9.36 8.48 -6.80
C LEU A 14 -9.17 7.16 -7.56
N SER A 15 -10.27 6.58 -8.08
CA SER A 15 -10.23 5.35 -8.85
C SER A 15 -9.35 5.52 -10.09
N THR A 16 -9.56 6.59 -10.86
CA THR A 16 -8.74 6.90 -12.03
C THR A 16 -7.27 7.07 -11.67
N TYR A 17 -6.97 7.83 -10.60
CA TYR A 17 -5.61 8.07 -10.14
C TYR A 17 -4.89 6.76 -9.77
N PHE A 18 -5.52 5.93 -8.93
CA PHE A 18 -4.93 4.67 -8.46
C PHE A 18 -4.96 3.56 -9.53
N THR A 19 -5.79 3.67 -10.57
CA THR A 19 -5.72 2.78 -11.73
C THR A 19 -4.57 3.16 -12.66
N ILE A 20 -4.41 4.45 -13.00
CA ILE A 20 -3.43 4.86 -14.02
C ILE A 20 -2.00 4.88 -13.47
N THR A 21 -1.80 5.41 -12.26
CA THR A 21 -0.45 5.67 -11.72
C THR A 21 0.43 4.41 -11.67
N PRO A 22 -0.05 3.25 -11.17
CA PRO A 22 0.76 2.04 -11.16
C PRO A 22 1.14 1.56 -12.56
N LEU A 23 0.29 1.74 -13.59
CA LEU A 23 0.53 1.22 -14.94
C LEU A 23 1.86 1.70 -15.54
N PHE A 24 2.30 2.91 -15.17
CA PHE A 24 3.59 3.46 -15.61
C PHE A 24 4.80 2.65 -15.13
N SER A 25 4.64 1.81 -14.10
CA SER A 25 5.70 1.00 -13.51
C SER A 25 5.60 -0.49 -13.86
N ILE A 26 4.65 -0.94 -14.70
CA ILE A 26 4.49 -2.38 -15.01
C ILE A 26 5.72 -2.96 -15.70
N VAL A 27 6.34 -2.19 -16.61
CA VAL A 27 7.39 -2.73 -17.47
C VAL A 27 8.75 -2.74 -16.76
N SER A 28 8.94 -1.91 -15.73
CA SER A 28 10.25 -1.75 -15.11
C SER A 28 10.78 -3.03 -14.45
N PRO A 29 10.00 -3.82 -13.69
CA PRO A 29 10.52 -5.04 -13.07
C PRO A 29 10.78 -6.15 -14.10
N LEU A 30 10.04 -6.20 -15.22
CA LEU A 30 10.33 -7.14 -16.31
C LEU A 30 11.67 -6.84 -16.96
N ILE A 31 11.92 -5.58 -17.33
CA ILE A 31 13.18 -5.17 -17.96
C ILE A 31 14.34 -5.39 -17.00
N SER A 32 14.20 -4.93 -15.74
CA SER A 32 15.25 -5.10 -14.73
C SER A 32 15.50 -6.58 -14.42
N GLY A 33 14.46 -7.39 -14.24
CA GLY A 33 14.58 -8.83 -14.03
C GLY A 33 15.22 -9.57 -15.22
N PHE A 34 15.01 -9.10 -16.45
CA PHE A 34 15.68 -9.64 -17.64
C PHE A 34 17.17 -9.29 -17.68
N ILE A 35 17.53 -8.02 -17.47
CA ILE A 35 18.93 -7.56 -17.53
C ILE A 35 19.74 -8.09 -16.35
N ALA A 36 19.15 -8.14 -15.15
CA ALA A 36 19.82 -8.56 -13.92
C ALA A 36 20.24 -10.03 -13.93
N GLN A 37 19.65 -10.87 -14.79
CA GLN A 37 20.12 -12.26 -15.00
C GLN A 37 21.53 -12.31 -15.58
N GLU A 38 21.85 -11.37 -16.45
CA GLU A 38 23.17 -11.28 -17.08
C GLU A 38 24.14 -10.53 -16.16
N SER A 39 23.70 -9.39 -15.61
CA SER A 39 24.52 -8.63 -14.67
C SER A 39 23.71 -7.56 -13.94
N TYR A 40 23.71 -7.63 -12.60
CA TYR A 40 23.20 -6.55 -11.76
C TYR A 40 23.90 -5.20 -12.03
N THR A 41 25.19 -5.22 -12.40
CA THR A 41 25.92 -3.98 -12.70
C THR A 41 25.33 -3.26 -13.91
N ILE A 42 25.01 -4.03 -14.96
CA ILE A 42 24.38 -3.47 -16.17
C ILE A 42 23.00 -2.93 -15.85
N ASP A 43 22.20 -3.66 -15.05
CA ASP A 43 20.87 -3.21 -14.64
C ASP A 43 20.92 -1.88 -13.86
N PHE A 44 21.87 -1.73 -12.93
CA PHE A 44 22.07 -0.47 -12.21
C PHE A 44 22.48 0.69 -13.14
N VAL A 45 23.36 0.44 -14.11
CA VAL A 45 23.78 1.47 -15.08
C VAL A 45 22.60 1.90 -15.96
N VAL A 46 21.81 0.96 -16.47
CA VAL A 46 20.61 1.25 -17.28
C VAL A 46 19.59 2.05 -16.48
N THR A 47 19.33 1.64 -15.24
CA THR A 47 18.44 2.36 -14.31
C THR A 47 18.92 3.80 -14.09
N PHE A 48 20.22 3.99 -13.86
CA PHE A 48 20.81 5.33 -13.66
C PHE A 48 20.65 6.22 -14.89
N ILE A 49 20.90 5.69 -16.10
CA ILE A 49 20.69 6.41 -17.36
C ILE A 49 19.22 6.83 -17.51
N PHE A 50 18.28 5.93 -17.19
CA PHE A 50 16.85 6.21 -17.27
C PHE A 50 16.43 7.34 -16.31
N ILE A 51 16.95 7.35 -15.08
CA ILE A 51 16.72 8.42 -14.11
C ILE A 51 17.19 9.77 -14.67
N ILE A 52 18.39 9.84 -15.27
CA ILE A 52 18.90 11.07 -15.89
C ILE A 52 17.96 11.56 -17.00
N ILE A 53 17.53 10.66 -17.88
CA ILE A 53 16.60 10.98 -18.98
C ILE A 53 15.28 11.54 -18.44
N VAL A 54 14.69 10.90 -17.43
CA VAL A 54 13.43 11.35 -16.82
C VAL A 54 13.60 12.73 -16.17
N ILE A 55 14.70 12.98 -15.45
CA ILE A 55 14.98 14.29 -14.84
C ILE A 55 15.07 15.37 -15.93
N LEU A 56 15.76 15.09 -17.04
CA LEU A 56 15.86 16.03 -18.17
C LEU A 56 14.49 16.31 -18.80
N ILE A 57 13.67 15.29 -19.03
CA ILE A 57 12.31 15.44 -19.54
C ILE A 57 11.47 16.30 -18.58
N LEU A 58 11.52 16.04 -17.28
CA LEU A 58 10.80 16.83 -16.28
C LEU A 58 11.25 18.30 -16.26
N PHE A 59 12.54 18.57 -16.44
CA PHE A 59 13.06 19.93 -16.53
C PHE A 59 12.54 20.65 -17.78
N ILE A 60 12.51 19.96 -18.92
CA ILE A 60 11.96 20.48 -20.18
C ILE A 60 10.46 20.75 -20.04
N ILE A 61 9.68 19.80 -19.50
CA ILE A 61 8.24 19.99 -19.27
C ILE A 61 8.00 21.19 -18.37
N LYS A 62 8.74 21.32 -17.26
CA LYS A 62 8.64 22.48 -16.35
C LYS A 62 8.96 23.80 -17.04
N SER A 63 9.87 23.80 -18.02
CA SER A 63 10.21 25.01 -18.78
C SER A 63 9.14 25.44 -19.80
N ILE A 64 8.31 24.49 -20.25
CA ILE A 64 7.28 24.72 -21.29
C ILE A 64 5.91 24.95 -20.65
N VAL A 65 5.59 24.22 -19.58
CA VAL A 65 4.30 24.32 -18.90
C VAL A 65 4.39 25.47 -17.89
N PRO A 66 3.66 26.58 -18.09
CA PRO A 66 3.55 27.59 -17.04
C PRO A 66 2.93 26.91 -15.82
N LEU A 67 3.73 26.77 -14.77
CA LEU A 67 3.22 26.33 -13.48
C LEU A 67 2.21 27.39 -13.07
N THR A 68 0.92 27.06 -13.13
CA THR A 68 -0.10 27.85 -12.45
C THR A 68 0.39 28.00 -11.02
N GLU A 69 0.68 29.22 -10.58
CA GLU A 69 1.04 29.48 -9.19
C GLU A 69 -0.10 28.95 -8.32
N GLU A 70 0.06 27.73 -7.77
CA GLU A 70 -0.81 27.27 -6.71
C GLU A 70 -0.59 28.30 -5.59
N LYS A 71 -1.63 29.13 -5.34
CA LYS A 71 -1.59 30.12 -4.27
C LYS A 71 -1.05 29.42 -3.03
N PRO A 72 0.00 29.95 -2.38
CA PRO A 72 0.53 29.34 -1.17
C PRO A 72 -0.65 29.13 -0.21
N ILE A 73 -0.80 27.92 0.29
CA ILE A 73 -1.82 27.60 1.30
C ILE A 73 -1.42 28.39 2.55
N THR A 74 -1.92 29.61 2.68
CA THR A 74 -1.56 30.59 3.72
C THR A 74 -2.18 30.28 5.08
N THR A 75 -2.92 29.18 5.22
CA THR A 75 -3.57 28.79 6.47
C THR A 75 -2.84 27.60 7.11
N THR A 76 -1.62 27.83 7.58
CA THR A 76 -1.06 27.03 8.69
C THR A 76 -1.72 27.50 9.98
N SER A 77 -2.99 27.16 10.19
CA SER A 77 -3.59 27.29 11.51
C SER A 77 -2.91 26.24 12.40
N HIS A 78 -1.91 26.67 13.19
CA HIS A 78 -1.36 25.83 14.25
C HIS A 78 -2.48 25.54 15.25
N ILE A 79 -3.07 24.35 15.16
CA ILE A 79 -4.00 23.86 16.18
C ILE A 79 -3.14 23.52 17.41
N PRO A 80 -3.33 24.18 18.56
CA PRO A 80 -2.58 23.87 19.76
C PRO A 80 -2.84 22.42 20.21
N PHE A 81 -1.82 21.75 20.75
CA PHE A 81 -1.88 20.35 21.19
C PHE A 81 -3.06 20.06 22.15
N LYS A 82 -3.50 21.07 22.92
CA LYS A 82 -4.64 20.95 23.84
C LYS A 82 -5.97 20.81 23.10
N GLU A 83 -6.24 21.62 22.08
CA GLU A 83 -7.42 21.48 21.21
C GLU A 83 -7.37 20.18 20.41
N TYR A 84 -6.17 19.79 20.00
CA TYR A 84 -5.92 18.51 19.33
C TYR A 84 -6.28 17.31 20.22
N SER A 85 -5.84 17.31 21.48
CA SER A 85 -6.18 16.26 22.45
C SER A 85 -7.68 16.21 22.77
N LYS A 86 -8.35 17.36 22.72
CA LYS A 86 -9.79 17.50 22.94
C LYS A 86 -10.59 16.93 21.76
N LEU A 87 -10.22 17.29 20.54
CA LEU A 87 -10.82 16.76 19.31
C LEU A 87 -10.73 15.23 19.22
N MET A 88 -9.60 14.63 19.60
CA MET A 88 -9.46 13.17 19.63
C MET A 88 -10.28 12.48 20.73
N ARG A 89 -10.52 13.15 21.86
CA ARG A 89 -11.36 12.61 22.94
C ARG A 89 -12.84 12.68 22.60
N GLU A 90 -13.26 13.72 21.90
CA GLU A 90 -14.64 13.95 21.47
C GLU A 90 -15.02 13.08 20.26
N ASP A 91 -14.11 12.89 19.31
CA ASP A 91 -14.29 11.99 18.17
C ASP A 91 -13.46 10.71 18.34
N ARG A 92 -13.99 9.77 19.15
CA ARG A 92 -13.36 8.45 19.34
C ARG A 92 -13.21 7.69 18.02
N SER A 93 -14.09 7.92 17.05
CA SER A 93 -14.01 7.27 15.73
C SER A 93 -12.81 7.78 14.92
N GLY A 94 -12.51 9.08 15.02
CA GLY A 94 -11.35 9.75 14.44
C GLY A 94 -10.00 9.37 15.08
N LEU A 95 -9.99 8.63 16.19
CA LEU A 95 -8.77 8.08 16.80
C LEU A 95 -8.66 6.56 16.59
N ILE A 96 -9.73 5.81 16.89
CA ILE A 96 -9.64 4.35 16.90
C ILE A 96 -9.54 3.80 15.49
N LEU A 97 -10.31 4.32 14.53
CA LEU A 97 -10.27 3.80 13.17
C LEU A 97 -8.86 3.98 12.56
N PRO A 98 -8.24 5.18 12.58
CA PRO A 98 -6.84 5.38 12.20
C PRO A 98 -5.85 4.42 12.89
N LEU A 99 -6.04 4.12 14.17
CA LEU A 99 -5.17 3.18 14.89
C LEU A 99 -5.31 1.75 14.34
N LEU A 100 -6.54 1.30 14.08
CA LEU A 100 -6.80 -0.01 13.45
C LEU A 100 -6.16 -0.08 12.04
N LEU A 101 -6.25 1.00 11.27
CA LEU A 101 -5.58 1.11 9.97
C LEU A 101 -4.05 0.99 10.09
N ALA A 102 -3.46 1.66 11.09
CA ALA A 102 -2.03 1.61 11.32
C ALA A 102 -1.55 0.21 11.73
N VAL A 103 -2.30 -0.47 12.60
CA VAL A 103 -2.01 -1.85 13.01
C VAL A 103 -2.09 -2.79 11.81
N ASN A 104 -3.09 -2.64 10.94
CA ASN A 104 -3.20 -3.43 9.71
C ASN A 104 -1.98 -3.23 8.79
N ARG A 105 -1.58 -1.97 8.55
CA ARG A 105 -0.39 -1.64 7.74
C ARG A 105 0.87 -2.25 8.32
N PHE A 106 1.04 -2.21 9.64
CA PHE A 106 2.16 -2.85 10.31
C PHE A 106 2.19 -4.37 10.11
N ILE A 107 1.06 -5.05 10.34
CA ILE A 107 1.00 -6.52 10.22
C ILE A 107 1.30 -6.94 8.78
N PHE A 108 0.65 -6.33 7.79
CA PHE A 108 0.92 -6.63 6.38
C PHE A 108 2.35 -6.25 5.97
N GLY A 109 2.85 -5.09 6.39
CA GLY A 109 4.22 -4.66 6.10
C GLY A 109 5.27 -5.66 6.62
N THR A 110 4.99 -6.29 7.76
CA THR A 110 5.84 -7.35 8.33
C THR A 110 5.90 -8.60 7.47
N SER A 111 4.76 -9.02 6.91
CA SER A 111 4.74 -10.17 6.00
C SER A 111 5.35 -9.84 4.63
N PHE A 112 5.15 -8.63 4.10
CA PHE A 112 5.49 -8.33 2.68
C PHE A 112 6.94 -8.04 2.42
N LEU A 113 7.66 -7.54 3.42
CA LEU A 113 9.09 -7.30 3.30
C LEU A 113 9.87 -8.56 2.88
N TYR A 114 9.32 -9.74 3.16
CA TYR A 114 9.95 -11.03 2.88
C TYR A 114 9.42 -11.72 1.61
N ILE A 115 8.45 -11.17 0.89
CA ILE A 115 7.89 -11.81 -0.31
C ILE A 115 8.97 -12.05 -1.39
N PRO A 116 9.74 -11.03 -1.84
CA PRO A 116 10.79 -11.24 -2.85
C PRO A 116 11.89 -12.20 -2.38
N LEU A 117 12.28 -12.09 -1.10
CA LEU A 117 13.31 -12.93 -0.51
C LEU A 117 12.86 -14.40 -0.43
N TYR A 118 11.61 -14.65 -0.03
CA TYR A 118 11.06 -15.99 0.01
C TYR A 118 10.90 -16.59 -1.38
N PHE A 119 10.46 -15.78 -2.34
CA PHE A 119 10.32 -16.22 -3.72
C PHE A 119 11.66 -16.69 -4.33
N THR A 120 12.73 -15.94 -4.08
CA THR A 120 14.06 -16.24 -4.63
C THR A 120 14.79 -17.30 -3.83
N GLU A 121 14.79 -17.21 -2.49
CA GLU A 121 15.60 -18.10 -1.64
C GLU A 121 14.93 -19.42 -1.30
N ILE A 122 13.60 -19.46 -1.19
CA ILE A 122 12.87 -20.66 -0.74
C ILE A 122 12.14 -21.32 -1.90
N ILE A 123 11.37 -20.55 -2.67
CA ILE A 123 10.66 -21.05 -3.85
C ILE A 123 11.61 -21.29 -5.03
N LYS A 124 12.81 -20.70 -4.99
CA LYS A 124 13.84 -20.79 -6.04
C LYS A 124 13.34 -20.28 -7.41
N GLY A 125 12.47 -19.26 -7.38
CA GLY A 125 12.06 -18.55 -8.58
C GLY A 125 13.23 -17.77 -9.20
N SER A 126 13.29 -17.75 -10.53
CA SER A 126 14.27 -16.98 -11.29
C SER A 126 14.04 -15.47 -11.17
N LEU A 127 15.06 -14.67 -11.51
CA LEU A 127 14.93 -13.21 -11.57
C LEU A 127 13.89 -12.74 -12.60
N LEU A 128 13.73 -13.49 -13.70
CA LEU A 128 12.66 -13.20 -14.67
C LEU A 128 11.29 -13.36 -14.01
N GLU A 129 11.08 -14.47 -13.31
CA GLU A 129 9.81 -14.74 -12.63
C GLU A 129 9.56 -13.76 -11.48
N LEU A 130 10.61 -13.28 -10.80
CA LEU A 130 10.50 -12.20 -9.82
C LEU A 130 10.05 -10.90 -10.49
N GLY A 131 10.64 -10.56 -11.65
CA GLY A 131 10.19 -9.44 -12.47
C GLY A 131 8.73 -9.58 -12.89
N ILE A 132 8.30 -10.77 -13.32
CA ILE A 132 6.90 -11.07 -13.64
C ILE A 132 6.02 -10.87 -12.41
N MET A 133 6.40 -11.40 -11.25
CA MET A 133 5.68 -11.24 -9.98
C MET A 133 5.40 -9.77 -9.68
N LEU A 134 6.43 -8.93 -9.61
CA LEU A 134 6.31 -7.49 -9.31
C LEU A 134 5.49 -6.72 -10.37
N SER A 135 5.59 -7.14 -11.63
CA SER A 135 4.83 -6.53 -12.72
C SER A 135 3.35 -6.90 -12.64
N THR A 136 3.04 -8.16 -12.29
CA THR A 136 1.67 -8.60 -12.03
C THR A 136 1.09 -7.92 -10.79
N GLU A 137 1.86 -7.72 -9.72
CA GLU A 137 1.44 -6.90 -8.56
C GLU A 137 0.99 -5.51 -9.00
N THR A 138 1.75 -4.87 -9.89
CA THR A 138 1.42 -3.54 -10.41
C THR A 138 0.09 -3.54 -11.19
N ILE A 139 -0.17 -4.59 -11.98
CA ILE A 139 -1.46 -4.80 -12.63
C ILE A 139 -2.58 -5.00 -11.59
N ALA A 140 -2.33 -5.79 -10.55
CA ALA A 140 -3.29 -6.00 -9.47
C ALA A 140 -3.66 -4.68 -8.78
N ILE A 141 -2.69 -3.84 -8.46
CA ILE A 141 -2.92 -2.52 -7.85
C ILE A 141 -3.77 -1.63 -8.76
N SER A 142 -3.49 -1.64 -10.07
CA SER A 142 -4.26 -0.87 -11.04
C SER A 142 -5.73 -1.31 -11.11
N LEU A 143 -5.98 -2.61 -11.20
CA LEU A 143 -7.32 -3.21 -11.26
C LEU A 143 -8.09 -3.04 -9.95
N ALA A 144 -7.40 -3.09 -8.82
CA ALA A 144 -7.98 -3.02 -7.50
C ALA A 144 -8.83 -1.76 -7.30
N SER A 145 -8.42 -0.63 -7.86
CA SER A 145 -9.08 0.66 -7.64
C SER A 145 -10.50 0.71 -8.19
N SER A 146 -10.68 0.26 -9.44
CA SER A 146 -12.00 0.18 -10.09
C SER A 146 -12.92 -0.85 -9.41
N LEU A 147 -12.38 -2.02 -9.07
CA LEU A 147 -13.14 -3.06 -8.34
C LEU A 147 -13.54 -2.58 -6.95
N SER A 148 -12.62 -1.92 -6.26
CA SER A 148 -12.84 -1.35 -4.94
C SER A 148 -13.93 -0.29 -4.95
N LYS A 149 -13.88 0.65 -5.90
CA LYS A 149 -14.94 1.66 -6.08
C LYS A 149 -16.30 0.98 -6.26
N PHE A 150 -16.41 0.03 -7.19
CA PHE A 150 -17.65 -0.68 -7.48
C PHE A 150 -18.24 -1.38 -6.25
N ILE A 151 -17.41 -2.07 -5.46
CA ILE A 151 -17.84 -2.75 -4.25
C ILE A 151 -18.19 -1.75 -3.14
N SER A 152 -17.39 -0.70 -3.01
CA SER A 152 -17.56 0.38 -2.03
C SER A 152 -18.83 1.18 -2.23
N ASP A 153 -19.24 1.41 -3.47
CA ASP A 153 -20.49 2.09 -3.79
C ASP A 153 -21.73 1.25 -3.43
N ARG A 154 -21.58 -0.08 -3.35
CA ARG A 154 -22.65 -1.01 -2.97
C ARG A 154 -22.70 -1.33 -1.48
N LEU A 155 -21.55 -1.54 -0.85
CA LEU A 155 -21.45 -2.05 0.54
C LEU A 155 -21.05 -0.97 1.56
N GLY A 156 -20.63 0.20 1.09
CA GLY A 156 -20.08 1.27 1.90
C GLY A 156 -18.57 1.13 2.13
N ASN A 157 -17.89 2.26 2.34
CA ASN A 157 -16.43 2.31 2.41
C ASN A 157 -15.85 1.45 3.53
N VAL A 158 -16.36 1.57 4.76
CA VAL A 158 -15.81 0.86 5.93
C VAL A 158 -15.98 -0.66 5.78
N THR A 159 -17.14 -1.10 5.30
CA THR A 159 -17.44 -2.51 5.03
C THR A 159 -16.48 -3.07 3.98
N THR A 160 -16.32 -2.39 2.84
CA THR A 160 -15.40 -2.80 1.78
C THR A 160 -13.96 -2.86 2.29
N LEU A 161 -13.55 -1.86 3.06
CA LEU A 161 -12.21 -1.78 3.64
C LEU A 161 -11.91 -2.95 4.60
N ALA A 162 -12.87 -3.33 5.45
CA ALA A 162 -12.74 -4.48 6.33
C ALA A 162 -12.74 -5.82 5.56
N MET A 163 -13.67 -5.99 4.62
CA MET A 163 -13.79 -7.23 3.84
C MET A 163 -12.55 -7.52 3.00
N THR A 164 -12.06 -6.53 2.26
CA THR A 164 -10.89 -6.69 1.38
C THR A 164 -9.64 -7.07 2.16
N ARG A 165 -9.44 -6.48 3.35
CA ARG A 165 -8.37 -6.87 4.26
C ARG A 165 -8.50 -8.26 4.84
N ILE A 166 -9.72 -8.70 5.18
CA ILE A 166 -9.95 -10.08 5.62
C ILE A 166 -9.62 -11.05 4.48
N LEU A 167 -10.06 -10.74 3.25
CA LEU A 167 -9.74 -11.57 2.08
C LEU A 167 -8.23 -11.66 1.86
N ALA A 168 -7.52 -10.54 1.88
CA ALA A 168 -6.06 -10.53 1.82
C ALA A 168 -5.41 -11.33 2.96
N ALA A 169 -5.89 -11.14 4.20
CA ALA A 169 -5.41 -11.84 5.38
C ALA A 169 -5.59 -13.37 5.28
N ILE A 170 -6.57 -13.84 4.52
CA ILE A 170 -6.81 -15.26 4.22
C ILE A 170 -5.96 -15.72 3.02
N THR A 171 -5.71 -14.86 2.03
CA THR A 171 -4.94 -15.20 0.83
C THR A 171 -3.44 -15.37 1.12
N TYR A 172 -2.80 -14.43 1.82
CA TYR A 172 -1.35 -14.49 2.06
C TYR A 172 -0.86 -15.71 2.84
N PRO A 173 -1.58 -16.25 3.86
CA PRO A 173 -1.21 -17.48 4.53
C PRO A 173 -1.18 -18.69 3.60
N LEU A 174 -1.88 -18.66 2.47
CA LEU A 174 -1.82 -19.74 1.49
C LEU A 174 -0.41 -19.91 0.93
N ILE A 175 0.40 -18.85 0.91
CA ILE A 175 1.82 -18.90 0.50
C ILE A 175 2.61 -19.93 1.32
N TYR A 176 2.22 -20.16 2.58
CA TYR A 176 2.84 -21.17 3.45
C TYR A 176 2.90 -22.56 2.81
N PHE A 177 1.89 -22.91 2.00
CA PHE A 177 1.75 -24.23 1.38
C PHE A 177 2.33 -24.30 -0.04
N VAL A 178 2.81 -23.18 -0.57
CA VAL A 178 3.23 -23.09 -1.97
C VAL A 178 4.66 -23.58 -2.14
N LYS A 179 4.88 -24.34 -3.21
CA LYS A 179 6.21 -24.79 -3.65
C LYS A 179 6.51 -24.43 -5.11
N SER A 180 5.52 -23.98 -5.87
CA SER A 180 5.64 -23.66 -7.29
C SER A 180 5.76 -22.14 -7.47
N PRO A 181 6.74 -21.63 -8.24
CA PRO A 181 6.84 -20.21 -8.57
C PRO A 181 5.56 -19.63 -9.18
N VAL A 182 4.94 -20.36 -10.11
CA VAL A 182 3.71 -19.91 -10.79
C VAL A 182 2.54 -19.75 -9.82
N ILE A 183 2.34 -20.74 -8.94
CA ILE A 183 1.28 -20.68 -7.92
C ILE A 183 1.56 -19.55 -6.92
N PHE A 184 2.83 -19.33 -6.59
CA PHE A 184 3.23 -18.23 -5.70
C PHE A 184 2.85 -16.88 -6.31
N ILE A 185 3.22 -16.66 -7.58
CA ILE A 185 2.89 -15.43 -8.32
C ILE A 185 1.38 -15.22 -8.35
N LEU A 186 0.60 -16.26 -8.62
CA LEU A 186 -0.86 -16.17 -8.66
C LEU A 186 -1.45 -15.78 -7.29
N ILE A 187 -1.04 -16.45 -6.21
CA ILE A 187 -1.53 -16.13 -4.85
C ILE A 187 -1.11 -14.72 -4.45
N ASN A 188 0.12 -14.32 -4.75
CA ASN A 188 0.63 -12.99 -4.47
C ASN A 188 -0.12 -11.91 -5.28
N TRP A 189 -0.45 -12.18 -6.54
CA TRP A 189 -1.28 -11.30 -7.37
C TRP A 189 -2.68 -11.11 -6.76
N VAL A 190 -3.35 -12.19 -6.37
CA VAL A 190 -4.68 -12.12 -5.73
C VAL A 190 -4.61 -11.39 -4.37
N GLY A 191 -3.58 -11.68 -3.56
CA GLY A 191 -3.39 -11.01 -2.28
C GLY A 191 -3.17 -9.50 -2.45
N THR A 192 -2.34 -9.12 -3.41
CA THR A 192 -2.04 -7.72 -3.74
C THR A 192 -3.28 -7.00 -4.26
N LEU A 193 -4.09 -7.68 -5.09
CA LEU A 193 -5.38 -7.15 -5.56
C LEU A 193 -6.26 -6.79 -4.36
N PHE A 194 -6.48 -7.73 -3.43
CA PHE A 194 -7.34 -7.48 -2.26
C PHE A 194 -6.80 -6.38 -1.36
N ILE A 195 -5.48 -6.27 -1.20
CA ILE A 195 -4.91 -5.19 -0.39
C ILE A 195 -5.05 -3.86 -1.07
N ALA A 196 -4.68 -3.76 -2.33
CA ALA A 196 -4.75 -2.49 -3.05
C ALA A 196 -6.19 -1.96 -3.18
N MET A 197 -7.19 -2.84 -3.02
CA MET A 197 -8.60 -2.44 -2.94
C MET A 197 -8.90 -1.61 -1.68
N ASP A 198 -8.00 -1.53 -0.71
CA ASP A 198 -8.18 -0.69 0.48
C ASP A 198 -8.00 0.82 0.19
N ASN A 199 -7.24 1.19 -0.84
CA ASN A 199 -6.83 2.58 -1.11
C ASN A 199 -8.01 3.55 -1.29
N VAL A 200 -8.96 3.22 -2.17
CA VAL A 200 -10.12 4.08 -2.47
C VAL A 200 -11.04 4.27 -1.24
N PRO A 201 -11.52 3.20 -0.57
CA PRO A 201 -12.39 3.35 0.59
C PRO A 201 -11.67 3.94 1.79
N GLU A 202 -10.38 3.66 1.99
CA GLU A 202 -9.60 4.27 3.07
C GLU A 202 -9.53 5.79 2.91
N VAL A 203 -9.11 6.27 1.73
CA VAL A 203 -9.03 7.72 1.45
C VAL A 203 -10.41 8.36 1.60
N SER A 204 -11.46 7.70 1.08
CA SER A 204 -12.84 8.19 1.16
C SER A 204 -13.37 8.29 2.60
N VAL A 205 -12.99 7.35 3.48
CA VAL A 205 -13.36 7.37 4.90
C VAL A 205 -12.61 8.48 5.63
N ILE A 206 -11.29 8.54 5.44
CA ILE A 206 -10.44 9.52 6.12
C ILE A 206 -10.82 10.94 5.70
N SER A 207 -11.10 11.18 4.41
CA SER A 207 -11.44 12.52 3.91
C SER A 207 -12.74 13.09 4.49
N LYS A 208 -13.65 12.22 4.95
CA LYS A 208 -14.92 12.61 5.57
C LYS A 208 -14.78 12.91 7.07
N MET A 209 -13.70 12.48 7.71
CA MET A 209 -13.47 12.75 9.12
C MET A 209 -13.20 14.24 9.34
N LYS A 210 -13.75 14.80 10.43
CA LYS A 210 -13.39 16.15 10.88
C LYS A 210 -11.89 16.30 11.14
N THR A 211 -11.26 15.20 11.52
CA THR A 211 -9.82 15.10 11.82
C THR A 211 -9.00 14.53 10.66
N ALA A 212 -9.45 14.57 9.39
CA ALA A 212 -8.80 13.91 8.25
C ALA A 212 -7.26 14.00 8.21
N ASN A 213 -6.70 15.21 8.30
CA ASN A 213 -5.24 15.42 8.28
C ASN A 213 -4.53 14.81 9.48
N LEU A 214 -5.18 14.87 10.64
CA LEU A 214 -4.72 14.26 11.88
C LEU A 214 -4.77 12.75 11.79
N SER A 215 -5.91 12.19 11.40
CA SER A 215 -6.13 10.77 11.18
C SER A 215 -5.07 10.19 10.24
N MET A 216 -4.79 10.85 9.11
CA MET A 216 -3.73 10.43 8.19
C MET A 216 -2.35 10.50 8.83
N SER A 217 -2.04 11.58 9.56
CA SER A 217 -0.76 11.72 10.25
C SER A 217 -0.56 10.67 11.34
N LEU A 218 -1.63 10.29 12.04
CA LEU A 218 -1.61 9.23 13.04
C LEU A 218 -1.38 7.87 12.40
N ILE A 219 -2.07 7.57 11.29
CA ILE A 219 -1.86 6.34 10.52
C ILE A 219 -0.40 6.24 10.13
N ASP A 220 0.14 7.28 9.48
CA ASP A 220 1.53 7.30 9.02
C ASP A 220 2.50 7.13 10.20
N SER A 221 2.38 7.96 11.23
CA SER A 221 3.34 7.98 12.34
C SER A 221 3.34 6.66 13.12
N VAL A 222 2.16 6.12 13.44
CA VAL A 222 2.05 4.85 14.17
C VAL A 222 2.54 3.70 13.29
N SER A 223 2.17 3.66 12.01
CA SER A 223 2.65 2.63 11.09
C SER A 223 4.18 2.66 10.95
N THR A 224 4.77 3.86 10.87
CA THR A 224 6.23 4.02 10.78
C THR A 224 6.91 3.56 12.06
N LEU A 225 6.42 3.96 13.24
CA LEU A 225 6.98 3.51 14.51
C LEU A 225 6.94 1.98 14.64
N LEU A 226 5.82 1.37 14.27
CA LEU A 226 5.67 -0.09 14.28
C LEU A 226 6.53 -0.75 13.19
N SER A 227 6.73 -0.13 12.03
CA SER A 227 7.57 -0.69 10.97
C SER A 227 9.05 -0.81 11.34
N ILE A 228 9.53 -0.12 12.38
CA ILE A 228 10.91 -0.26 12.87
C ILE A 228 11.14 -1.67 13.44
N SER A 229 10.17 -2.21 14.17
CA SER A 229 10.27 -3.56 14.76
C SER A 229 9.90 -4.67 13.78
N SER A 230 9.20 -4.33 12.69
CA SER A 230 8.67 -5.26 11.70
C SER A 230 9.75 -6.18 11.09
N PRO A 231 10.89 -5.69 10.53
CA PRO A 231 11.95 -6.56 10.02
C PRO A 231 12.54 -7.51 11.07
N ILE A 232 12.65 -7.05 12.33
CA ILE A 232 13.22 -7.84 13.44
C ILE A 232 12.28 -9.00 13.80
N ILE A 233 10.98 -8.73 13.93
CA ILE A 233 9.95 -9.74 14.23
C ILE A 233 9.92 -10.79 13.11
N ALA A 234 9.86 -10.35 11.86
CA ALA A 234 9.83 -11.25 10.72
C ALA A 234 11.14 -12.05 10.58
N LEU A 235 12.30 -11.45 10.81
CA LEU A 235 13.59 -12.17 10.79
C LEU A 235 13.65 -13.23 11.89
N TYR A 236 13.19 -12.89 13.10
CA TYR A 236 13.16 -13.84 14.20
C TYR A 236 12.29 -15.06 13.86
N ILE A 237 11.11 -14.85 13.27
CA ILE A 237 10.24 -15.94 12.82
C ILE A 237 10.88 -16.74 11.70
N TRP A 238 11.49 -16.05 10.73
CA TRP A 238 12.17 -16.67 9.60
C TRP A 238 13.28 -17.63 10.04
N VAL A 239 14.14 -17.18 10.95
CA VAL A 239 15.32 -17.93 11.41
C VAL A 239 14.96 -19.01 12.42
N ASN A 240 14.07 -18.72 13.37
CA ASN A 240 13.82 -19.61 14.52
C ASN A 240 12.61 -20.54 14.34
N ILE A 241 11.72 -20.27 13.37
CA ILE A 241 10.53 -21.10 13.13
C ILE A 241 10.58 -21.66 11.71
N SER A 242 10.28 -20.82 10.72
CA SER A 242 10.50 -21.10 9.31
C SER A 242 10.27 -19.84 8.46
N PRO A 243 10.89 -19.75 7.28
CA PRO A 243 10.60 -18.69 6.32
C PRO A 243 9.12 -18.55 5.95
N ALA A 244 8.42 -19.68 5.80
CA ALA A 244 7.03 -19.73 5.38
C ALA A 244 6.08 -19.16 6.46
N THR A 245 6.43 -19.31 7.73
CA THR A 245 5.63 -18.88 8.87
C THR A 245 5.41 -17.37 8.91
N VAL A 246 6.29 -16.57 8.30
CA VAL A 246 6.16 -15.10 8.23
C VAL A 246 4.84 -14.67 7.60
N PHE A 247 4.32 -15.44 6.64
CA PHE A 247 3.04 -15.14 5.98
C PHE A 247 1.81 -15.48 6.81
N LEU A 248 1.93 -16.32 7.84
CA LEU A 248 0.81 -16.60 8.75
C LEU A 248 0.47 -15.38 9.64
N LEU A 249 1.41 -14.44 9.81
CA LEU A 249 1.17 -13.19 10.54
C LEU A 249 0.04 -12.37 9.95
N SER A 250 -0.20 -12.45 8.63
CA SER A 250 -1.28 -11.69 8.00
C SER A 250 -2.66 -12.06 8.55
N LEU A 251 -2.84 -13.27 9.11
CA LEU A 251 -4.10 -13.65 9.79
C LEU A 251 -4.45 -12.71 10.95
N LEU A 252 -3.45 -12.09 11.58
CA LEU A 252 -3.67 -11.16 12.69
C LEU A 252 -4.45 -9.91 12.25
N VAL A 253 -4.47 -9.58 10.95
CA VAL A 253 -5.27 -8.47 10.37
C VAL A 253 -6.77 -8.71 10.52
N ILE A 254 -7.22 -9.96 10.63
CA ILE A 254 -8.65 -10.29 10.73
C ILE A 254 -9.27 -9.62 11.96
N ILE A 255 -8.57 -9.61 13.09
CA ILE A 255 -9.06 -9.04 14.36
C ILE A 255 -9.39 -7.54 14.24
N PRO A 256 -8.42 -6.65 13.93
CA PRO A 256 -8.70 -5.23 13.73
C PRO A 256 -9.70 -4.97 12.60
N SER A 257 -9.68 -5.78 11.52
CA SER A 257 -10.65 -5.64 10.41
C SER A 257 -12.09 -5.96 10.84
N ILE A 258 -12.31 -6.98 11.68
CA ILE A 258 -13.64 -7.25 12.24
C ILE A 258 -14.10 -6.10 13.14
N LEU A 259 -13.19 -5.52 13.94
CA LEU A 259 -13.51 -4.37 14.78
C LEU A 259 -13.94 -3.14 13.96
N MET A 260 -13.43 -3.00 12.73
CA MET A 260 -13.80 -1.90 11.83
C MET A 260 -15.28 -1.93 11.44
N PHE A 261 -15.94 -3.10 11.36
CA PHE A 261 -17.38 -3.17 11.02
C PHE A 261 -18.29 -2.44 12.03
N LYS A 262 -17.80 -2.16 13.24
CA LYS A 262 -18.53 -1.39 14.25
C LYS A 262 -18.59 0.11 13.94
N TYR A 263 -17.82 0.59 12.96
CA TYR A 263 -17.73 2.00 12.62
C TYR A 263 -18.59 2.31 11.41
N LYS A 264 -19.40 3.36 11.53
CA LYS A 264 -20.06 4.03 10.42
C LYS A 264 -19.46 5.42 10.31
N VAL A 265 -18.89 5.71 9.15
CA VAL A 265 -18.40 7.05 8.81
C VAL A 265 -19.30 7.55 7.69
N ASP A 266 -20.30 8.33 8.09
CA ASP A 266 -21.27 8.95 7.19
C ASP A 266 -20.60 10.01 6.30
#